data_AF-A0A533UWB5-F1
#
_entry.id   AF-A0A533UWB5-F1
#
_cell.length_a   1.000
_cell.length_b   1.000
_cell.length_c   1.000
_cell.angle_alpha   90.00
_cell.angle_beta   90.00
_cell.angle_gamma   90.00
#
_symmetry.space_group_name_H-M   'P 1'
#
loop_
_entity.id
_entity.type
_entity.pdbx_description
1 polymer ?
#
loop_
_entity_poly.entity_id
_entity_poly.type
_entity_poly.pdbx_seq_one_letter_code
_entity_poly.pdbx_strand_id
1 'polypeptide(L)'
;MFVTFFTYDNAYAARFVPIPFNNIPSAIIKSEDKDYEFTSDYSVDFGGETRIEHEEDAVLASIMKLDKDDDSLSIDVECESNDICDDSLSRQDVRVYLVDRGIQDGHIARNSIPVLELERNDCGSQSIVNCANFDFDIPEDILTKKYKIVVDMAFDEAEWIFINPVRILN
;
A
#
# COMPACT_ATOMS: atom_id res chain seq x y z
N MET A 1 -26.56 -34.06 38.96
CA MET A 1 -25.85 -33.89 37.68
C MET A 1 -26.26 -32.53 37.15
N PHE A 2 -25.41 -31.51 37.30
CA PHE A 2 -25.70 -30.16 36.82
C PHE A 2 -25.07 -30.02 35.44
N VAL A 3 -25.91 -29.74 34.43
CA VAL A 3 -25.47 -29.40 33.09
C VAL A 3 -25.34 -27.88 33.06
N THR A 4 -24.11 -27.39 33.04
CA THR A 4 -23.82 -25.98 32.84
C THR A 4 -23.96 -25.67 31.36
N PHE A 5 -24.93 -24.84 30.99
CA PHE A 5 -25.03 -24.29 29.65
C PHE A 5 -24.04 -23.12 29.56
N PHE A 6 -23.01 -23.26 28.73
CA PHE A 6 -22.19 -22.12 28.32
C PHE A 6 -23.03 -21.27 27.38
N THR A 7 -23.44 -20.09 27.85
CA THR A 7 -23.85 -19.02 26.95
C THR A 7 -22.62 -18.62 26.16
N TYR A 8 -22.64 -18.83 24.85
CA TYR A 8 -21.73 -18.16 23.94
C TYR A 8 -22.00 -16.67 24.08
N ASP A 9 -21.17 -15.97 24.86
CA ASP A 9 -21.07 -14.53 24.74
C ASP A 9 -20.71 -14.27 23.28
N ASN A 10 -21.64 -13.65 22.55
CA ASN A 10 -21.37 -13.03 21.27
C ASN A 10 -20.27 -12.00 21.55
N ALA A 11 -19.02 -12.41 21.37
CA ALA A 11 -17.92 -11.49 21.19
C ALA A 11 -18.33 -10.60 20.02
N TYR A 12 -18.80 -9.39 20.31
CA TYR A 12 -18.83 -8.33 19.33
C TYR A 12 -17.39 -8.24 18.83
N ALA A 13 -17.13 -8.75 17.63
CA ALA A 13 -15.91 -8.44 16.92
C ALA A 13 -15.82 -6.92 16.98
N ALA A 14 -14.78 -6.41 17.67
CA ALA A 14 -14.56 -4.99 17.75
C ALA A 14 -14.55 -4.51 16.30
N ARG A 15 -15.52 -3.66 15.94
CA ARG A 15 -15.42 -2.95 14.67
C ARG A 15 -14.20 -2.08 14.83
N PHE A 16 -13.12 -2.44 14.15
CA PHE A 16 -12.04 -1.49 13.94
C PHE A 16 -12.65 -0.30 13.21
N VAL A 17 -12.22 0.88 13.62
CA VAL A 17 -12.49 2.08 12.84
C VAL A 17 -11.55 1.92 11.63
N PRO A 18 -12.05 2.04 10.37
CA PRO A 18 -11.18 2.06 9.20
C PRO A 18 -10.01 2.99 9.47
N ILE A 19 -8.79 2.60 9.08
CA ILE A 19 -7.59 3.38 9.46
C ILE A 19 -7.87 4.85 9.08
N PRO A 20 -7.97 5.76 10.07
CA PRO A 20 -8.40 7.11 9.79
C PRO A 20 -7.45 7.74 8.79
N PHE A 21 -7.97 8.21 7.67
CA PHE A 21 -7.23 9.01 6.66
C PHE A 21 -6.71 10.34 7.20
N ASN A 22 -6.94 10.64 8.48
CA ASN A 22 -6.75 11.96 9.03
C ASN A 22 -5.28 12.39 9.15
N ASN A 23 -4.33 11.58 8.65
CA ASN A 23 -2.94 11.95 8.26
C ASN A 23 -2.33 10.76 7.47
N ILE A 24 -2.75 10.59 6.22
CA ILE A 24 -2.22 9.57 5.31
C ILE A 24 -0.70 9.77 5.12
N PRO A 25 0.14 8.75 5.33
CA PRO A 25 1.56 8.87 4.98
C PRO A 25 1.72 9.06 3.48
N SER A 26 2.77 9.73 3.04
CA SER A 26 3.13 9.83 1.61
C SER A 26 4.03 8.66 1.25
N ALA A 27 3.74 7.99 0.14
CA ALA A 27 4.71 7.11 -0.53
C ALA A 27 5.61 7.95 -1.44
N ILE A 28 6.91 7.68 -1.39
CA ILE A 28 7.92 8.34 -2.21
C ILE A 28 8.62 7.27 -3.03
N ILE A 29 8.53 7.35 -4.35
CA ILE A 29 9.39 6.57 -5.24
C ILE A 29 10.53 7.46 -5.68
N LYS A 30 11.75 7.00 -5.40
CA LYS A 30 12.99 7.65 -5.80
C LYS A 30 13.52 7.02 -7.08
N SER A 31 14.11 7.86 -7.91
CA SER A 31 14.82 7.51 -9.16
C SER A 31 16.06 8.38 -9.24
N GLU A 32 16.99 8.06 -10.15
CA GLU A 32 18.30 8.73 -10.24
C GLU A 32 18.16 10.27 -10.26
N ASP A 33 17.17 10.76 -11.02
CA ASP A 33 16.98 12.18 -11.30
C ASP A 33 15.87 12.84 -10.46
N LYS A 34 15.01 12.06 -9.79
CA LYS A 34 13.75 12.59 -9.27
C LYS A 34 13.09 11.73 -8.19
N ASP A 35 12.49 12.44 -7.23
CA ASP A 35 11.58 11.86 -6.24
C ASP A 35 10.13 12.14 -6.64
N TYR A 36 9.28 11.13 -6.43
CA TYR A 36 7.86 11.17 -6.76
C TYR A 36 7.04 10.82 -5.53
N GLU A 37 6.48 11.85 -4.90
CA GLU A 37 5.62 11.75 -3.72
C GLU A 37 4.15 11.68 -4.11
N PHE A 38 3.41 10.76 -3.49
CA PHE A 38 1.97 10.57 -3.66
C PHE A 38 1.34 9.95 -2.41
N THR A 39 0.07 10.23 -2.14
CA THR A 39 -0.63 9.74 -0.95
C THR A 39 -1.53 8.54 -1.27
N SER A 40 -2.05 7.86 -0.24
CA SER A 40 -2.90 6.68 -0.44
C SER A 40 -4.22 7.04 -1.09
N ASP A 41 -4.63 6.27 -2.09
CA ASP A 41 -5.93 6.38 -2.76
C ASP A 41 -7.02 5.61 -1.99
N TYR A 42 -6.67 4.48 -1.38
CA TYR A 42 -7.62 3.63 -0.67
C TYR A 42 -7.08 3.17 0.68
N SER A 43 -8.00 2.96 1.62
CA SER A 43 -7.77 2.18 2.84
C SER A 43 -8.72 1.00 2.89
N VAL A 44 -8.21 -0.12 3.40
CA VAL A 44 -8.98 -1.35 3.59
C VAL A 44 -8.92 -1.75 5.05
N ASP A 45 -10.07 -2.15 5.60
CA ASP A 45 -10.21 -2.72 6.95
C ASP A 45 -10.75 -4.15 6.79
N PHE A 46 -10.03 -5.13 7.35
CA PHE A 46 -10.32 -6.57 7.29
C PHE A 46 -10.99 -7.11 8.56
N GLY A 47 -11.52 -6.26 9.43
CA GLY A 47 -12.23 -6.67 10.65
C GLY A 47 -13.50 -7.50 10.39
N GLY A 48 -14.52 -7.36 11.24
CA GLY A 48 -15.72 -8.21 11.16
C GLY A 48 -16.46 -8.22 9.80
N GLU A 49 -16.34 -7.12 9.04
CA GLU A 49 -16.77 -7.02 7.64
C GLU A 49 -15.73 -6.19 6.89
N THR A 50 -15.28 -6.65 5.71
CA THR A 50 -14.32 -5.89 4.91
C THR A 50 -14.92 -4.56 4.46
N ARG A 51 -14.23 -3.46 4.75
CA ARG A 51 -14.59 -2.11 4.32
C ARG A 51 -13.48 -1.51 3.49
N ILE A 52 -13.84 -0.85 2.41
CA ILE A 52 -12.92 -0.18 1.51
C ILE A 52 -13.39 1.26 1.39
N GLU A 53 -12.52 2.19 1.75
CA GLU A 53 -12.77 3.61 1.66
C GLU A 53 -11.81 4.22 0.63
N HIS A 54 -12.29 5.23 -0.10
CA HIS A 54 -11.53 5.93 -1.13
C HIS A 54 -11.28 7.36 -0.66
N GLU A 55 -10.04 7.81 -0.75
CA GLU A 55 -9.66 9.18 -0.46
C GLU A 55 -9.81 10.04 -1.72
N GLU A 56 -10.76 10.99 -1.69
CA GLU A 56 -11.01 11.86 -2.85
C GLU A 56 -9.92 12.94 -3.01
N ASP A 57 -9.21 13.28 -1.93
CA ASP A 57 -8.15 14.29 -1.90
C ASP A 57 -6.74 13.69 -2.09
N ALA A 58 -6.64 12.45 -2.57
CA ALA A 58 -5.36 11.77 -2.79
C ALA A 58 -4.47 12.53 -3.79
N VAL A 59 -3.21 12.73 -3.43
CA VAL A 59 -2.22 13.48 -4.20
C VAL A 59 -1.51 12.52 -5.15
N LEU A 60 -1.52 12.83 -6.45
CA LEU A 60 -0.86 12.04 -7.48
C LEU A 60 0.42 12.70 -8.00
N ALA A 61 1.49 11.92 -8.13
CA ALA A 61 2.68 12.24 -8.90
C ALA A 61 2.43 12.07 -10.42
N SER A 62 1.57 12.92 -10.98
CA SER A 62 1.00 12.85 -12.35
C SER A 62 1.97 12.81 -13.54
N ILE A 63 3.28 13.00 -13.33
CA ILE A 63 4.33 12.96 -14.37
C ILE A 63 5.43 11.93 -14.08
N MET A 64 5.11 10.89 -13.31
CA MET A 64 6.05 9.83 -12.98
C MET A 64 6.53 9.07 -14.22
N LYS A 65 7.85 8.99 -14.34
CA LYS A 65 8.55 8.23 -15.37
C LYS A 65 9.67 7.48 -14.71
N LEU A 66 9.73 6.17 -14.90
CA LEU A 66 10.78 5.33 -14.37
C LEU A 66 11.49 4.68 -15.55
N ASP A 67 12.82 4.70 -15.53
CA ASP A 67 13.62 3.97 -16.51
C ASP A 67 13.79 2.53 -16.06
N LYS A 68 13.89 1.61 -17.03
CA LYS A 68 14.17 0.21 -16.73
C LYS A 68 15.62 -0.02 -16.34
N ASP A 69 16.50 0.82 -16.87
CA ASP A 69 17.94 0.72 -16.64
C ASP A 69 18.36 1.54 -15.40
N ASP A 70 17.41 2.12 -14.66
CA ASP A 70 17.65 2.84 -13.41
C ASP A 70 17.87 1.84 -12.26
N ASP A 71 19.11 1.76 -11.78
CA ASP A 71 19.56 0.89 -10.68
C ASP A 71 19.50 1.59 -9.30
N SER A 72 18.88 2.76 -9.22
CA SER A 72 18.72 3.57 -8.01
C SER A 72 17.27 3.67 -7.52
N LEU A 73 16.37 2.93 -8.16
CA LEU A 73 14.96 2.87 -7.83
C LEU A 73 14.76 2.34 -6.40
N SER A 74 14.11 3.16 -5.58
CA SER A 74 13.80 2.80 -4.20
C SER A 74 12.48 3.41 -3.77
N ILE A 75 11.90 2.80 -2.74
CA ILE A 75 10.75 3.32 -2.06
C ILE A 75 11.13 3.88 -0.69
N ASP A 76 10.45 4.96 -0.31
CA ASP A 76 10.43 5.54 1.02
C ASP A 76 9.00 5.93 1.40
N VAL A 77 8.80 6.15 2.70
CA VAL A 77 7.53 6.64 3.25
C VAL A 77 7.78 7.82 4.17
N GLU A 78 7.06 8.91 3.93
CA GLU A 78 7.07 10.09 4.79
C GLU A 78 5.78 10.15 5.61
N CYS A 79 5.94 10.42 6.90
CA CYS A 79 4.86 10.46 7.87
C CYS A 79 4.73 11.88 8.38
N GLU A 80 3.65 12.58 7.99
CA GLU A 80 3.46 14.00 8.36
C GLU A 80 3.34 14.24 9.88
N SER A 81 3.14 13.19 10.68
CA SER A 81 3.27 13.26 12.14
C SER A 81 3.88 12.00 12.76
N ASN A 82 4.62 12.20 13.86
CA ASN A 82 5.35 11.16 14.58
C ASN A 82 4.47 10.05 15.18
N ASP A 83 3.14 10.22 15.27
CA ASP A 83 2.26 9.26 15.95
C ASP A 83 1.76 8.13 15.03
N ILE A 84 1.83 8.26 13.70
CA ILE A 84 0.89 7.55 12.81
C ILE A 84 1.51 6.38 12.05
N CYS A 85 2.79 6.51 11.71
CA CYS A 85 3.58 5.41 11.18
C CYS A 85 4.11 4.46 12.28
N ASP A 86 3.91 4.84 13.54
CA ASP A 86 4.30 4.03 14.70
C ASP A 86 3.10 3.42 15.44
N ASP A 87 1.88 3.60 14.91
CA ASP A 87 0.65 3.15 15.55
C ASP A 87 0.44 1.62 15.54
N SER A 88 -0.36 1.20 16.52
CA SER A 88 -0.65 -0.13 17.09
C SER A 88 -0.93 -1.35 16.19
N LEU A 89 -0.88 -1.21 14.87
CA LEU A 89 -1.17 -2.30 13.95
C LEU A 89 0.08 -3.13 13.65
N SER A 90 -0.03 -4.45 13.74
CA SER A 90 1.08 -5.35 13.41
C SER A 90 1.32 -5.29 11.89
N ARG A 91 2.37 -4.58 11.48
CA ARG A 91 2.77 -4.44 10.07
C ARG A 91 3.18 -5.81 9.52
N GLN A 92 2.70 -6.15 8.33
CA GLN A 92 3.00 -7.42 7.69
C GLN A 92 4.03 -7.25 6.59
N ASP A 93 3.71 -6.48 5.55
CA ASP A 93 4.61 -6.25 4.43
C ASP A 93 4.32 -4.93 3.70
N VAL A 94 5.32 -4.48 2.96
CA VAL A 94 5.19 -3.41 1.97
C VAL A 94 5.56 -3.99 0.62
N ARG A 95 4.68 -3.80 -0.37
CA ARG A 95 4.85 -4.31 -1.72
C ARG A 95 4.76 -3.19 -2.75
N VAL A 96 5.60 -3.25 -3.77
CA VAL A 96 5.55 -2.36 -4.93
C VAL A 96 5.27 -3.18 -6.17
N TYR A 97 4.29 -2.77 -6.96
CA TYR A 97 3.93 -3.52 -8.16
C TYR A 97 3.35 -2.67 -9.28
N LEU A 98 3.39 -3.22 -10.49
CA LEU A 98 2.81 -2.60 -11.68
C LEU A 98 1.47 -3.25 -12.04
N VAL A 99 0.52 -2.39 -12.40
CA VAL A 99 -0.81 -2.75 -12.91
C VAL A 99 -1.03 -2.12 -14.28
N ASP A 100 -1.72 -2.82 -15.18
CA ASP A 100 -2.12 -2.22 -16.46
C ASP A 100 -3.03 -1.00 -16.23
N ARG A 101 -2.75 0.08 -16.95
CA ARG A 101 -3.50 1.35 -16.84
C ARG A 101 -5.01 1.20 -17.09
N GLY A 102 -5.43 0.20 -17.85
CA GLY A 102 -6.84 -0.05 -18.13
C GLY A 102 -7.66 -0.55 -16.93
N ILE A 103 -7.00 -1.01 -15.86
CA ILE A 103 -7.67 -1.48 -14.64
C ILE A 103 -8.17 -0.30 -13.81
N GLN A 104 -9.40 -0.37 -13.31
CA GLN A 104 -9.98 0.67 -12.45
C GLN A 104 -9.42 0.61 -11.03
N ASP A 105 -9.20 1.76 -10.39
CA ASP A 105 -8.55 1.84 -9.07
C ASP A 105 -9.35 1.10 -7.99
N GLY A 106 -10.67 1.26 -7.98
CA GLY A 106 -11.52 0.48 -7.08
C GLY A 106 -11.58 -1.02 -7.38
N HIS A 107 -11.02 -1.50 -8.49
CA HIS A 107 -10.75 -2.93 -8.68
C HIS A 107 -9.39 -3.33 -8.10
N ILE A 108 -8.36 -2.47 -8.25
CA ILE A 108 -7.04 -2.62 -7.61
C ILE A 108 -7.21 -2.80 -6.10
N ALA A 109 -7.99 -1.92 -5.47
CA ALA A 109 -8.24 -1.98 -4.02
C ALA A 109 -9.08 -3.17 -3.55
N ARG A 110 -9.74 -3.92 -4.46
CA ARG A 110 -10.69 -4.99 -4.11
C ARG A 110 -10.16 -6.40 -4.36
N ASN A 111 -9.31 -6.55 -5.35
CA ASN A 111 -8.93 -7.86 -5.86
C ASN A 111 -7.43 -7.84 -6.17
N SER A 112 -6.70 -8.82 -5.66
CA SER A 112 -5.36 -9.15 -6.15
C SER A 112 -5.44 -9.46 -7.65
N ILE A 113 -5.20 -8.44 -8.47
CA ILE A 113 -5.25 -8.44 -9.93
C ILE A 113 -4.03 -9.19 -10.48
N PRO A 114 -3.94 -9.48 -11.80
CA PRO A 114 -2.65 -9.78 -12.43
C PRO A 114 -1.68 -8.62 -12.19
N VAL A 115 -0.88 -8.83 -11.15
CA VAL A 115 0.09 -7.92 -10.55
C VAL A 115 1.46 -8.35 -11.07
N LEU A 116 2.23 -7.41 -11.62
CA LEU A 116 3.67 -7.63 -11.73
C LEU A 116 4.29 -7.06 -10.46
N GLU A 117 4.55 -7.94 -9.49
CA GLU A 117 5.31 -7.59 -8.29
C GLU A 117 6.72 -7.19 -8.70
N LEU A 118 7.14 -5.99 -8.29
CA LEU A 118 8.50 -5.51 -8.48
C LEU A 118 9.36 -5.95 -7.30
N GLU A 119 8.87 -5.72 -6.08
CA GLU A 119 9.53 -6.15 -4.86
C GLU A 119 8.53 -6.14 -3.68
N ARG A 120 8.83 -6.96 -2.66
CA ARG A 120 8.07 -7.07 -1.41
C ARG A 120 9.02 -7.22 -0.22
N ASN A 121 8.84 -6.38 0.78
CA ASN A 121 9.57 -6.47 2.04
C ASN A 121 8.65 -6.91 3.18
N ASP A 122 8.95 -8.05 3.80
CA ASP A 122 8.24 -8.51 5.00
C ASP A 122 8.74 -7.73 6.23
N CYS A 123 7.85 -6.96 6.85
CA CYS A 123 8.22 -5.97 7.88
C CYS A 123 8.71 -6.60 9.19
N GLY A 124 8.23 -7.80 9.53
CA GLY A 124 8.55 -8.45 10.80
C GLY A 124 8.25 -7.55 12.02
N SER A 125 9.31 -7.06 12.68
CA SER A 125 9.20 -6.14 13.83
C SER A 125 9.67 -4.71 13.54
N GLN A 126 9.84 -4.35 12.27
CA GLN A 126 10.30 -3.02 11.86
C GLN A 126 9.17 -1.97 11.95
N SER A 127 9.54 -0.69 12.02
CA SER A 127 8.59 0.40 11.77
C SER A 127 8.15 0.37 10.30
N ILE A 128 6.98 0.92 9.98
CA ILE A 128 6.54 0.97 8.56
C ILE A 128 7.51 1.79 7.71
N VAL A 129 8.12 2.84 8.26
CA VAL A 129 9.14 3.66 7.59
C VAL A 129 10.36 2.82 7.22
N ASN A 130 10.87 2.01 8.15
CA ASN A 130 12.02 1.14 7.86
C ASN A 130 11.63 -0.03 6.94
N CYS A 131 10.41 -0.54 7.08
CA CYS A 131 9.91 -1.60 6.21
C CYS A 131 9.72 -1.11 4.78
N ALA A 132 9.29 0.14 4.59
CA ALA A 132 9.09 0.76 3.31
C ALA A 132 10.35 1.47 2.78
N ASN A 133 11.53 1.12 3.28
CA ASN A 133 12.82 1.58 2.78
C ASN A 133 13.56 0.39 2.14
N PHE A 134 13.38 0.22 0.84
CA PHE A 134 14.04 -0.81 0.05
C PHE A 134 14.15 -0.43 -1.43
N ASP A 135 15.13 -1.05 -2.08
CA ASP A 135 15.38 -0.91 -3.51
C ASP A 135 14.49 -1.89 -4.30
N PHE A 136 14.14 -1.54 -5.52
CA PHE A 136 13.41 -2.43 -6.43
C PHE A 136 13.81 -2.21 -7.87
N ASP A 137 13.70 -3.22 -8.72
CA ASP A 137 14.04 -3.11 -10.14
C ASP A 137 12.79 -3.23 -11.03
N ILE A 138 12.83 -2.63 -12.22
CA ILE A 138 11.84 -2.90 -13.27
C ILE A 138 12.35 -4.03 -14.16
N PRO A 139 11.64 -5.17 -14.28
CA PRO A 139 12.06 -6.27 -15.14
C PRO A 139 12.28 -5.84 -16.60
N GLU A 140 13.36 -6.35 -17.22
CA GLU A 140 13.72 -5.99 -18.61
C GLU A 140 12.58 -6.27 -19.62
N ASP A 141 11.81 -7.33 -19.37
CA ASP A 141 10.73 -7.81 -20.25
C ASP A 141 9.44 -6.99 -20.18
N ILE A 142 9.35 -6.02 -19.25
CA ILE A 142 8.21 -5.11 -19.17
C ILE A 142 8.08 -4.27 -20.44
N LEU A 143 6.86 -4.08 -20.95
CA LEU A 143 6.68 -3.23 -22.14
C LEU A 143 6.84 -1.75 -21.77
N THR A 144 7.47 -0.96 -22.63
CA THR A 144 7.57 0.50 -22.48
C THR A 144 6.25 1.18 -22.84
N LYS A 145 5.36 1.25 -21.84
CA LYS A 145 4.04 1.85 -21.96
C LYS A 145 3.63 2.53 -20.66
N LYS A 146 2.36 2.95 -20.59
CA LYS A 146 1.77 3.53 -19.38
C LYS A 146 1.19 2.41 -18.51
N TYR A 147 1.48 2.49 -17.22
CA TYR A 147 0.97 1.60 -16.17
C TYR A 147 0.42 2.45 -15.02
N LYS A 148 0.00 1.77 -13.97
CA LYS A 148 -0.09 2.31 -12.61
C LYS A 148 0.95 1.59 -11.78
N ILE A 149 1.73 2.34 -11.02
CA ILE A 149 2.52 1.75 -9.94
C ILE A 149 1.67 1.81 -8.69
N VAL A 150 1.70 0.71 -7.94
CA VAL A 150 0.97 0.58 -6.69
C VAL A 150 1.96 0.30 -5.59
N VAL A 151 1.89 1.10 -4.55
CA VAL A 151 2.51 0.79 -3.26
C VAL A 151 1.39 0.33 -2.37
N ASP A 152 1.61 -0.79 -1.71
CA ASP A 152 0.62 -1.36 -0.82
C ASP A 152 1.30 -1.74 0.49
N MET A 153 0.73 -1.23 1.57
CA MET A 153 1.24 -1.37 2.92
C MET A 153 0.22 -2.17 3.72
N ALA A 154 0.55 -3.43 3.98
CA ALA A 154 -0.30 -4.37 4.67
C ALA A 154 -0.02 -4.41 6.17
N PHE A 155 -1.10 -4.49 6.93
CA PHE A 155 -1.15 -4.66 8.36
C PHE A 155 -2.04 -5.87 8.68
N ASP A 156 -2.01 -6.34 9.92
CA ASP A 156 -2.75 -7.54 10.35
C ASP A 156 -4.24 -7.53 9.97
N GLU A 157 -4.89 -6.38 10.14
CA GLU A 157 -6.33 -6.22 9.89
C GLU A 157 -6.64 -5.04 8.97
N ALA A 158 -5.66 -4.52 8.24
CA ALA A 158 -5.87 -3.37 7.36
C ALA A 158 -4.81 -3.22 6.27
N GLU A 159 -5.09 -2.40 5.25
CA GLU A 159 -4.16 -2.04 4.16
C GLU A 159 -4.29 -0.56 3.80
N TRP A 160 -3.17 0.05 3.39
CA TRP A 160 -3.13 1.31 2.64
C TRP A 160 -2.65 1.06 1.22
N ILE A 161 -3.38 1.58 0.24
CA ILE A 161 -3.11 1.35 -1.18
C ILE A 161 -2.93 2.68 -1.89
N PHE A 162 -1.75 2.87 -2.45
CA PHE A 162 -1.32 4.09 -3.13
C PHE A 162 -1.19 3.80 -4.62
N ILE A 163 -1.87 4.55 -5.46
CA ILE A 163 -2.00 4.23 -6.88
C ILE A 163 -1.61 5.45 -7.71
N ASN A 164 -0.42 5.39 -8.31
CA ASN A 164 0.06 6.49 -9.14
C ASN A 164 0.21 6.09 -10.62
N PRO A 165 -0.27 6.90 -11.58
CA PRO A 165 0.03 6.66 -12.99
C PRO A 165 1.53 6.81 -13.27
N VAL A 166 2.12 5.82 -13.93
CA VAL A 166 3.55 5.80 -14.30
C VAL A 166 3.74 5.52 -15.78
N ARG A 167 4.78 6.09 -16.37
CA ARG A 167 5.27 5.70 -17.70
C ARG A 167 6.63 5.03 -17.56
N ILE A 168 6.71 3.78 -18.00
CA ILE A 168 7.98 3.04 -18.04
C ILE A 168 8.74 3.44 -19.31
N LEU A 169 9.99 3.85 -19.12
CA LEU A 169 10.97 4.21 -20.14
C LEU A 169 11.96 3.05 -20.32
N ASN A 170 13.12 3.34 -20.89
CA ASN A 170 13.90 2.41 -21.68
C ASN A 170 15.35 2.85 -21.74
#